data_AF-E6XEG9-F1
#
_entry.id   AF-E6XEG9-F1
#
_cell.length_a   1.000
_cell.length_b   1.000
_cell.length_c   1.000
_cell.angle_alpha   90.00
_cell.angle_beta   90.00
_cell.angle_gamma   90.00
#
_symmetry.space_group_name_H-M   'P 1'
#
loop_
_entity.id
_entity.type
_entity.pdbx_description
1 polymer ?
#
loop_
_entity_poly.entity_id
_entity_poly.type
_entity_poly.pdbx_seq_one_letter_code
_entity_poly.pdbx_strand_id
1 'polypeptide(L)'
;MLSIGLVTIGCGRPITKNDNGRIIELSEDDVFTIKLKEPVQSEYEWSIVSKNNHIKLTEPIIRNDTDISTEFTFEFKTVGTGEDFLKLVYTNGPFIKDSFELRVIVGTIGRIEANER
;
A
#
# COMPACT_ATOMS: atom_id res chain seq x y z
N MET A 1 -1.20 38.64 6.25
CA MET A 1 -1.98 37.65 5.48
C MET A 1 -1.15 36.38 5.39
N LEU A 2 -1.47 35.37 6.20
CA LEU A 2 -0.84 34.05 6.08
C LEU A 2 -1.39 33.37 4.83
N SER A 3 -0.56 33.14 3.82
CA SER A 3 -0.82 32.10 2.82
C SER A 3 -0.44 30.77 3.44
N ILE A 4 -1.43 30.02 3.92
CA ILE A 4 -1.27 28.61 4.25
C ILE A 4 -1.25 27.88 2.91
N GLY A 5 -0.05 27.59 2.42
CA GLY A 5 0.16 26.74 1.26
C GLY A 5 -0.34 25.34 1.58
N LEU A 6 -1.49 24.99 1.02
CA LEU A 6 -2.02 23.64 1.01
C LEU A 6 -1.06 22.77 0.18
N VAL A 7 -0.24 21.95 0.85
CA VAL A 7 0.59 20.96 0.18
C VAL A 7 -0.32 19.80 -0.21
N THR A 8 -0.81 19.80 -1.44
CA THR A 8 -1.50 18.65 -2.02
C THR A 8 -0.47 17.54 -2.22
N ILE A 9 -0.52 16.49 -1.39
CA ILE A 9 0.36 15.31 -1.48
C ILE A 9 -0.12 14.43 -2.64
N GLY A 10 -0.08 14.95 -3.86
CA GLY A 10 -0.51 14.27 -5.08
C GLY A 10 0.69 13.81 -5.92
N CYS A 11 1.67 13.15 -5.31
CA CYS A 11 2.74 12.41 -5.98
C CYS A 11 3.53 11.60 -4.92
N GLY A 12 2.85 10.70 -4.21
CA GLY A 12 3.50 9.83 -3.25
C GLY A 12 4.50 8.91 -3.96
N ARG A 13 5.74 8.85 -3.46
CA ARG A 13 6.69 7.81 -3.87
C ARG A 13 6.02 6.43 -3.66
N PRO A 14 6.22 5.45 -4.56
CA PRO A 14 5.70 4.11 -4.34
C PRO A 14 6.15 3.55 -2.99
N ILE A 15 5.23 2.86 -2.32
CA ILE A 15 5.50 2.11 -1.10
C ILE A 15 6.39 0.93 -1.46
N THR A 16 7.44 0.72 -0.69
CA THR A 16 8.45 -0.31 -0.96
C THR A 16 8.61 -1.26 0.21
N LYS A 17 9.46 -2.27 0.06
CA LYS A 17 9.81 -3.21 1.14
C LYS A 17 10.30 -2.52 2.43
N ASN A 18 10.89 -1.33 2.34
CA ASN A 18 11.32 -0.54 3.50
C ASN A 18 10.15 0.04 4.32
N ASP A 19 8.95 0.01 3.76
CA ASP A 19 7.73 0.50 4.39
C ASP A 19 6.93 -0.63 5.06
N ASN A 20 7.49 -1.83 5.15
CA ASN A 20 6.86 -2.98 5.79
C ASN A 20 6.53 -2.67 7.26
N GLY A 21 5.30 -2.97 7.67
CA GLY A 21 4.77 -2.71 9.01
C GLY A 21 4.37 -1.25 9.26
N ARG A 22 4.43 -0.37 8.25
CA ARG A 22 4.04 1.03 8.41
C ARG A 22 2.53 1.23 8.39
N ILE A 23 2.13 2.42 8.83
CA ILE A 23 0.79 2.95 8.71
C ILE A 23 0.82 4.04 7.64
N ILE A 24 -0.17 4.05 6.75
CA ILE A 24 -0.44 5.16 5.83
C ILE A 24 -1.85 5.68 6.06
N GLU A 25 -2.01 6.98 5.88
CA GLU A 25 -3.28 7.67 5.94
C GLU A 25 -3.58 8.25 4.55
N LEU A 26 -4.77 7.96 4.05
CA LEU A 26 -5.23 8.32 2.72
C LEU A 26 -6.63 8.95 2.80
N SER A 27 -6.95 9.78 1.81
CA SER A 27 -8.29 10.27 1.59
C SER A 27 -9.15 9.24 0.85
N GLU A 28 -10.47 9.46 0.83
CA GLU A 28 -11.33 8.73 -0.10
C GLU A 28 -10.93 9.02 -1.55
N ASP A 29 -11.09 8.03 -2.42
CA ASP A 29 -10.68 8.03 -3.83
C ASP A 29 -9.18 8.15 -4.13
N ASP A 30 -8.31 8.21 -3.12
CA ASP A 30 -6.86 8.20 -3.30
C ASP A 30 -6.37 6.89 -3.94
N VAL A 31 -5.31 7.01 -4.73
CA VAL A 31 -4.58 5.89 -5.33
C VAL A 31 -3.20 5.79 -4.67
N PHE A 32 -2.75 4.56 -4.42
CA PHE A 32 -1.39 4.30 -3.96
C PHE A 32 -0.82 3.06 -4.63
N THR A 33 0.51 3.05 -4.75
CA THR A 33 1.24 1.98 -5.43
C THR A 33 2.20 1.31 -4.46
N ILE A 34 2.21 -0.02 -4.44
CA ILE A 34 3.23 -0.82 -3.77
C ILE A 34 4.13 -1.46 -4.83
N LYS A 35 5.45 -1.32 -4.66
CA LYS A 35 6.47 -1.95 -5.49
C LYS A 35 7.37 -2.83 -4.64
N LEU A 36 7.27 -4.14 -4.84
CA LEU A 36 8.05 -5.14 -4.11
C LEU A 36 9.06 -5.79 -5.07
N LYS A 37 10.33 -5.75 -4.69
CA LYS A 37 11.44 -6.26 -5.50
C LYS A 37 12.05 -7.48 -4.84
N GLU A 38 12.14 -8.57 -5.58
CA GLU A 38 12.74 -9.83 -5.15
C GLU A 38 13.85 -10.28 -6.11
N PRO A 39 14.78 -11.15 -5.67
CA PRO A 39 15.67 -11.87 -6.59
C PRO A 39 14.85 -12.70 -7.60
N VAL A 40 15.35 -12.85 -8.83
CA VAL A 40 14.64 -13.59 -9.90
C VAL A 40 14.38 -15.03 -9.48
N GLN A 41 13.10 -15.34 -9.23
CA GLN A 41 12.63 -16.66 -8.83
C GLN A 41 11.27 -16.88 -9.50
N SER A 42 11.25 -17.67 -10.57
CA SER A 42 10.08 -17.85 -11.43
C SER A 42 8.91 -18.54 -10.73
N GLU A 43 9.20 -19.38 -9.74
CA GLU A 43 8.24 -20.24 -9.07
C GLU A 43 7.50 -19.57 -7.90
N TYR A 44 7.88 -18.35 -7.52
CA TYR A 44 7.25 -17.59 -6.45
C TYR A 44 6.52 -16.37 -7.00
N GLU A 45 5.37 -16.08 -6.40
CA GLU A 45 4.55 -14.91 -6.70
C GLU A 45 4.07 -14.24 -5.42
N TRP A 46 3.75 -12.96 -5.51
CA TRP A 46 3.12 -12.25 -4.41
C TRP A 46 1.60 -12.41 -4.46
N SER A 47 1.03 -12.83 -3.34
CA SER A 47 -0.41 -13.01 -3.15
C SER A 47 -0.92 -12.11 -2.04
N ILE A 48 -2.07 -11.47 -2.26
CA ILE A 48 -2.81 -10.77 -1.20
C ILE A 48 -3.56 -11.81 -0.38
N VAL A 49 -3.28 -11.88 0.93
CA VAL A 49 -3.91 -12.86 1.84
C VAL A 49 -4.82 -12.21 2.88
N SER A 50 -4.82 -10.88 2.97
CA SER A 50 -5.78 -10.15 3.79
C SER A 50 -7.11 -9.95 3.07
N LYS A 51 -8.19 -9.87 3.84
CA LYS A 51 -9.48 -9.36 3.37
C LYS A 51 -9.51 -7.85 3.60
N ASN A 52 -9.55 -7.07 2.52
CA ASN A 52 -9.57 -5.61 2.56
C ASN A 52 -10.93 -5.11 2.07
N ASN A 53 -11.56 -4.21 2.80
CA ASN A 53 -12.91 -3.71 2.47
C ASN A 53 -12.90 -2.24 1.99
N HIS A 54 -11.84 -1.50 2.29
CA HIS A 54 -11.68 -0.07 2.11
C HIS A 54 -10.66 0.28 1.01
N ILE A 55 -9.86 -0.69 0.59
CA ILE A 55 -8.98 -0.61 -0.60
C ILE A 55 -9.29 -1.72 -1.59
N LYS A 56 -9.08 -1.44 -2.89
CA LYS A 56 -9.19 -2.42 -3.98
C LYS A 56 -8.04 -2.27 -4.96
N LEU A 57 -7.59 -3.40 -5.52
CA LEU A 57 -6.71 -3.37 -6.70
C LEU A 57 -7.46 -2.72 -7.87
N THR A 58 -6.81 -1.77 -8.53
CA THR A 58 -7.33 -1.12 -9.75
C THR A 58 -6.96 -1.92 -11.01
N GLU A 59 -5.79 -2.54 -10.99
CA GLU A 59 -5.21 -3.29 -12.11
C GLU A 59 -4.71 -4.66 -11.66
N PRO A 60 -4.55 -5.64 -12.59
CA PRO A 60 -3.82 -6.86 -12.31
C PRO A 60 -2.39 -6.57 -11.82
N ILE A 61 -1.85 -7.45 -10.98
CA ILE A 61 -0.48 -7.34 -10.48
C ILE A 61 0.49 -7.37 -11.66
N ILE A 62 1.30 -6.32 -11.82
CA ILE A 62 2.28 -6.22 -12.90
C ILE A 62 3.58 -6.85 -12.42
N ARG A 63 4.11 -7.80 -13.19
CA ARG A 63 5.39 -8.46 -12.96
C ARG A 63 6.39 -7.98 -14.02
N ASN A 64 7.50 -7.39 -13.57
CA ASN A 64 8.59 -6.94 -14.43
C ASN A 64 9.88 -7.67 -14.03
N ASP A 65 10.29 -8.63 -14.86
CA ASP A 65 11.54 -9.36 -14.67
C ASP A 65 12.72 -8.61 -15.31
N THR A 66 13.86 -8.58 -14.61
CA THR A 66 15.18 -8.19 -15.12
C THR A 66 16.17 -9.33 -14.89
N ASP A 67 17.40 -9.21 -15.40
CA ASP A 67 18.43 -10.26 -15.25
C ASP A 67 18.78 -10.59 -13.77
N ILE A 68 18.54 -9.65 -12.86
CA ILE A 68 18.97 -9.76 -11.45
C ILE A 68 17.81 -9.68 -10.45
N SER A 69 16.60 -9.31 -10.88
CA SER A 69 15.47 -9.11 -9.99
C SER A 69 14.12 -9.14 -10.68
N THR A 70 13.07 -9.47 -9.94
CA THR A 70 11.69 -9.28 -10.36
C THR A 70 11.05 -8.18 -9.51
N GLU A 71 10.45 -7.17 -10.15
CA GLU A 71 9.61 -6.16 -9.50
C GLU A 71 8.12 -6.51 -9.70
N PHE A 72 7.37 -6.53 -8.61
CA PHE A 72 5.93 -6.70 -8.59
C PHE A 72 5.27 -5.37 -8.20
N THR A 73 4.37 -4.88 -9.04
CA THR A 73 3.65 -3.62 -8.84
C THR A 73 2.18 -3.89 -8.55
N PHE A 74 1.70 -3.32 -7.46
CA PHE A 74 0.30 -3.35 -7.02
C PHE A 74 -0.23 -1.93 -7.03
N GLU A 75 -1.30 -1.68 -7.77
CA GLU A 75 -1.99 -0.40 -7.74
C GLU A 75 -3.32 -0.56 -7.02
N PHE A 76 -3.49 0.22 -5.95
CA PHE A 76 -4.69 0.20 -5.12
C PHE A 76 -5.39 1.56 -5.18
N LYS A 77 -6.71 1.54 -5.07
CA LYS A 77 -7.53 2.72 -4.83
C LYS A 77 -8.36 2.54 -3.56
N THR A 78 -8.53 3.61 -2.79
CA THR A 78 -9.45 3.65 -1.65
C THR A 78 -10.90 3.71 -2.15
N VAL A 79 -11.79 2.95 -1.51
CA VAL A 79 -13.20 2.78 -1.93
C VAL A 79 -14.22 3.04 -0.82
N GLY A 80 -13.75 3.41 0.38
CA GLY A 80 -14.59 3.86 1.48
C GLY A 80 -13.77 4.13 2.74
N THR A 81 -14.30 4.96 3.65
CA THR A 81 -13.65 5.23 4.94
C THR A 81 -13.50 3.98 5.80
N GLY A 82 -12.39 3.87 6.51
CA GLY A 82 -12.16 2.81 7.47
C GLY A 82 -10.70 2.42 7.56
N GLU A 83 -10.45 1.21 8.02
CA GLU A 83 -9.12 0.70 8.23
C GLU A 83 -9.00 -0.71 7.65
N ASP A 84 -7.93 -0.96 6.90
CA ASP A 84 -7.54 -2.27 6.40
C ASP A 84 -6.11 -2.62 6.86
N PHE A 85 -5.91 -3.88 7.22
CA PHE A 85 -4.59 -4.47 7.46
C PHE A 85 -4.20 -5.26 6.22
N LEU A 86 -3.57 -4.59 5.25
CA LEU A 86 -3.11 -5.22 4.02
C LEU A 86 -1.95 -6.17 4.33
N LYS A 87 -2.10 -7.43 3.92
CA LYS A 87 -1.05 -8.45 4.03
C LYS A 87 -0.83 -9.13 2.68
N LEU A 88 0.42 -9.11 2.25
CA LEU A 88 0.94 -9.76 1.06
C LEU A 88 1.95 -10.84 1.48
N VAL A 89 1.99 -11.96 0.77
CA VAL A 89 3.00 -13.02 0.97
C VAL A 89 3.62 -13.43 -0.35
N TYR A 90 4.95 -13.60 -0.37
CA TYR A 90 5.69 -14.12 -1.51
C TYR A 90 5.80 -15.63 -1.37
N THR A 91 5.03 -16.38 -2.16
CA THR A 91 4.78 -17.80 -1.97
C THR A 91 4.78 -18.56 -3.29
N ASN A 92 5.08 -19.85 -3.23
CA ASN A 92 4.85 -20.81 -4.32
C ASN A 92 3.74 -21.82 -3.98
N GLY A 93 2.93 -21.51 -2.97
CA GLY A 93 1.93 -22.39 -2.37
C GLY A 93 2.45 -23.00 -1.06
N PRO A 94 3.28 -24.05 -1.10
CA PRO A 94 3.75 -24.74 0.12
C PRO A 94 4.69 -23.91 1.00
N PHE A 95 5.43 -22.95 0.43
CA PHE A 95 6.43 -22.18 1.16
C PHE A 95 6.23 -20.69 0.99
N ILE A 96 6.32 -19.96 2.10
CA ILE A 96 6.36 -18.50 2.13
C ILE A 96 7.83 -18.08 2.29
N LYS A 97 8.34 -17.29 1.33
CA LYS A 97 9.70 -16.73 1.36
C LYS A 97 9.75 -15.35 1.98
N ASP A 98 8.68 -14.57 1.83
CA ASP A 98 8.61 -13.21 2.36
C ASP A 98 7.17 -12.77 2.65
N SER A 99 7.02 -11.70 3.42
CA SER A 99 5.74 -11.08 3.75
C SER A 99 5.87 -9.57 3.85
N PHE A 100 4.83 -8.88 3.38
CA PHE A 100 4.70 -7.43 3.49
C PHE A 100 3.36 -7.09 4.12
N GLU A 101 3.40 -6.22 5.12
CA GLU A 101 2.24 -5.77 5.89
C GLU A 101 2.16 -4.25 5.87
N LEU A 102 0.95 -3.71 5.75
CA LEU A 102 0.69 -2.28 5.74
C LEU A 102 -0.67 -2.00 6.36
N ARG A 103 -0.72 -1.07 7.32
CA ARG A 103 -1.98 -0.58 7.88
C ARG A 103 -2.43 0.62 7.07
N VAL A 104 -3.60 0.54 6.45
CA VAL A 104 -4.15 1.60 5.60
C VAL A 104 -5.37 2.19 6.29
N ILE A 105 -5.30 3.49 6.61
CA ILE A 105 -6.40 4.26 7.20
C ILE A 105 -6.95 5.18 6.11
N VAL A 106 -8.24 5.06 5.80
CA VAL A 106 -8.95 5.86 4.81
C VAL A 106 -9.92 6.80 5.50
N GLY A 107 -9.80 8.10 5.21
CA GLY A 107 -10.64 9.15 5.75
C GLY A 107 -9.91 10.03 6.77
N THR A 108 -10.56 11.12 7.19
CA THR A 108 -10.01 12.03 8.18
C THR A 108 -10.11 11.42 9.57
N ILE A 109 -8.99 11.19 10.23
CA ILE A 109 -8.99 11.17 11.70
C ILE A 109 -9.44 12.57 12.09
N GLY A 110 -10.68 12.68 12.55
CA GLY A 110 -11.27 13.96 12.95
C GLY A 110 -10.28 14.74 13.80
N ARG A 111 -9.99 15.97 13.36
CA ARG A 111 -9.19 16.96 14.09
C ARG A 111 -9.59 16.88 15.56
N ILE A 112 -8.67 16.49 16.45
CA ILE A 112 -8.86 16.74 17.88
C ILE A 112 -8.78 18.26 18.02
N GLU A 113 -9.92 18.93 17.89
CA GLU A 113 -10.07 20.27 18.44
C GLU A 113 -10.02 20.08 19.95
N ALA A 114 -8.83 20.24 20.52
CA ALA A 114 -8.65 20.42 21.94
C ALA A 114 -9.52 21.64 22.33
N ASN A 115 -10.72 21.35 22.81
CA ASN A 115 -11.61 22.34 23.34
C ASN A 115 -11.08 22.68 24.74
N GLU A 116 -10.05 23.52 24.80
CA GLU A 116 -9.63 24.16 26.04
C GLU A 116 -10.71 25.17 26.41
N ARG A 117 -11.52 24.80 27.42
CA ARG A 117 -12.42 25.70 28.13
C ARG A 117 -11.64 26.61 29.08
#